data_AF-N0E305-F1
#
_entry.id   AF-N0E305-F1
#
_cell.length_a   1.000
_cell.length_b   1.000
_cell.length_c   1.000
_cell.angle_alpha   90.00
_cell.angle_beta   90.00
_cell.angle_gamma   90.00
#
_symmetry.space_group_name_H-M   'P 1'
#
loop_
_entity.id
_entity.type
_entity.pdbx_description
1 polymer ?
#
loop_
_entity_poly.entity_id
_entity_poly.type
_entity_poly.pdbx_seq_one_letter_code
_entity_poly.pdbx_strand_id
1 'polypeptide(L)' 'MTTTPGAGPEPVTPTADLTKAPLPTKRTLRARRSLPLQAGRFALINARMMRMVLKGHH' A
#
# COMPACT_ATOMS: atom_id res chain seq x y z
N MET A 1 30.41 30.14 -6.33
CA MET A 1 29.28 30.55 -5.46
C MET A 1 28.01 30.26 -6.23
N THR A 2 27.44 29.07 -6.10
CA THR A 2 26.18 28.71 -6.79
C THR A 2 25.19 28.29 -5.71
N THR A 3 24.31 29.21 -5.33
CA THR A 3 23.25 28.97 -4.35
C THR A 3 22.02 28.44 -5.08
N THR A 4 21.68 27.18 -4.85
CA THR A 4 20.41 26.58 -5.29
C THR A 4 19.28 27.12 -4.39
N PRO A 5 18.27 27.83 -4.91
CA PRO A 5 17.15 28.30 -4.11
C PRO A 5 16.10 27.18 -4.06
N GLY A 6 15.87 26.61 -2.87
CA GLY A 6 14.83 25.59 -2.70
C GLY A 6 14.82 24.80 -1.40
N ALA A 7 15.76 25.01 -0.49
CA ALA A 7 15.76 24.33 0.80
C ALA A 7 14.84 25.06 1.81
N GLY A 8 13.54 24.78 1.74
CA GLY A 8 12.72 24.81 2.95
C GLY A 8 13.19 23.71 3.90
N PRO A 9 12.82 23.73 5.20
CA PRO A 9 13.10 22.60 6.08
C PRO A 9 12.27 21.41 5.61
N GLU A 10 12.83 20.62 4.69
CA GLU A 10 12.31 19.29 4.37
C GLU A 10 12.19 18.55 5.70
N PRO A 11 11.02 18.04 6.08
CA PRO A 11 10.91 17.21 7.25
C PRO A 11 11.91 16.06 7.07
N VAL A 12 12.85 15.94 8.00
CA VAL A 12 13.83 14.85 8.03
C VAL A 12 13.05 13.55 8.26
N THR A 13 12.48 12.97 7.21
CA THR A 13 11.89 11.65 7.28
C THR A 13 13.03 10.70 7.58
N PRO A 14 13.02 10.01 8.74
CA PRO A 14 14.04 9.02 9.02
C PRO A 14 14.03 8.02 7.88
N THR A 15 15.15 7.91 7.17
CA THR A 15 15.28 6.88 6.15
C THR A 15 15.15 5.54 6.86
N ALA A 16 14.08 4.80 6.57
CA ALA A 16 13.84 3.53 7.23
C ALA A 16 15.06 2.61 7.00
N ASP A 17 15.66 2.12 8.07
CA ASP A 17 16.73 1.13 7.99
C ASP A 17 16.13 -0.21 7.55
N LEU A 18 16.27 -0.51 6.26
CA LEU A 18 15.72 -1.71 5.62
C LEU A 18 16.69 -2.90 5.68
N THR A 19 17.87 -2.77 6.29
CA THR A 19 18.89 -3.83 6.32
C THR A 19 18.43 -5.10 7.03
N LYS A 20 17.49 -4.97 7.98
CA LYS A 20 16.90 -6.08 8.74
C LYS A 20 15.56 -6.56 8.18
N ALA A 21 15.04 -5.95 7.11
CA ALA A 21 13.76 -6.35 6.55
C ALA A 21 13.88 -7.76 5.93
N PRO A 22 12.96 -8.70 6.26
CA PRO A 22 12.99 -10.02 5.66
C PRO A 22 12.81 -9.91 4.14
N LEU A 23 13.70 -10.53 3.36
CA LEU A 23 13.59 -10.52 1.91
C LEU A 23 12.25 -11.13 1.49
N PRO A 24 11.52 -10.51 0.55
CA PRO A 24 10.27 -11.06 0.06
C PRO A 24 10.52 -12.44 -0.55
N THR A 25 9.87 -13.46 0.01
CA THR A 25 9.95 -14.81 -0.55
C THR A 25 9.33 -14.84 -1.95
N LYS A 26 9.77 -15.80 -2.78
CA LYS A 26 9.18 -16.02 -4.12
C LYS A 26 7.66 -16.18 -4.06
N ARG A 27 7.14 -16.80 -2.99
CA ARG A 27 5.70 -16.96 -2.73
C ARG A 27 5.01 -15.61 -2.52
N THR A 28 5.58 -14.75 -1.66
CA THR A 28 5.05 -13.41 -1.40
C THR A 28 5.06 -12.55 -2.66
N LEU A 29 6.12 -12.65 -3.48
CA LEU A 29 6.20 -11.92 -4.75
C LEU A 29 5.13 -12.39 -5.75
N ARG A 30 4.94 -13.71 -5.90
CA ARG A 30 3.91 -14.28 -6.80
C ARG A 30 2.50 -13.86 -6.38
N ALA A 31 2.21 -13.86 -5.08
CA ALA A 31 0.91 -13.42 -4.56
C ALA A 31 0.65 -11.92 -4.76
N ARG A 32 1.70 -11.08 -4.76
CA ARG A 32 1.57 -9.65 -5.03
C ARG A 32 1.32 -9.36 -6.51
N ARG A 33 1.90 -10.16 -7.42
CA ARG A 33 1.78 -9.98 -8.88
C ARG A 33 0.56 -10.69 -9.49
N SER A 34 -0.15 -11.52 -8.74
CA SER A 34 -1.28 -12.27 -9.29
C SER A 34 -2.55 -11.42 -9.39
N LEU A 35 -2.92 -11.07 -10.62
CA LEU A 35 -4.16 -10.36 -10.92
C LEU A 35 -5.43 -11.07 -10.39
N PRO A 36 -5.55 -12.41 -10.42
CA PRO A 36 -6.72 -13.09 -9.84
C PRO A 36 -6.86 -12.84 -8.34
N LEU A 37 -5.76 -12.82 -7.58
CA LEU A 37 -5.82 -12.54 -6.14
C LEU A 37 -6.16 -11.08 -5.86
N GLN A 38 -5.68 -10.15 -6.69
CA GLN A 38 -6.06 -8.73 -6.58
C GLN A 38 -7.55 -8.53 -6.90
N ALA A 39 -8.05 -9.13 -7.97
CA ALA A 39 -9.46 -9.08 -8.35
C ALA A 39 -10.37 -9.66 -7.27
N GLY A 40 -10.02 -10.82 -6.71
CA GLY A 40 -10.77 -11.42 -5.60
C GLY A 40 -10.81 -10.54 -4.35
N ARG A 41 -9.69 -9.91 -3.98
CA ARG A 41 -9.65 -8.96 -2.85
C ARG A 41 -10.51 -7.72 -3.12
N PHE A 42 -10.43 -7.17 -4.32
CA PHE A 42 -11.26 -6.04 -4.73
C PHE A 42 -12.75 -6.40 -4.63
N ALA A 43 -13.17 -7.52 -5.21
CA ALA A 43 -14.55 -7.98 -5.16
C ALA A 43 -15.04 -8.18 -3.72
N LEU A 44 -14.24 -8.81 -2.86
CA LEU A 44 -14.60 -9.06 -1.46
C LEU A 44 -14.81 -7.76 -0.67
N ILE A 45 -13.94 -6.77 -0.83
CA ILE A 45 -14.05 -5.48 -0.13
C ILE A 45 -15.33 -4.76 -0.59
N ASN A 46 -15.55 -4.66 -1.90
CA ASN A 46 -16.74 -4.02 -2.45
C ASN A 46 -18.03 -4.75 -2.01
N ALA A 47 -18.04 -6.08 -2.02
CA ALA A 47 -19.18 -6.86 -1.55
C ALA A 47 -19.51 -6.62 -0.07
N ARG A 48 -18.49 -6.42 0.79
CA ARG A 48 -18.71 -6.09 2.21
C ARG A 48 -19.31 -4.69 2.37
N MET A 49 -18.87 -3.71 1.57
CA MET A 49 -19.48 -2.38 1.54
C MET A 49 -20.93 -2.45 1.06
N MET A 50 -21.20 -3.15 -0.05
CA MET A 50 -22.57 -3.36 -0.53
C MET A 50 -23.44 -4.01 0.55
N ARG A 51 -22.96 -5.05 1.24
CA ARG A 51 -23.70 -5.66 2.36
C ARG A 51 -24.03 -4.64 3.45
N MET A 52 -23.10 -3.78 3.84
CA MET A 52 -23.36 -2.74 4.84
C MET A 52 -24.44 -1.76 4.37
N VAL A 53 -24.39 -1.32 3.10
CA VAL A 53 -25.38 -0.43 2.49
C VAL A 53 -26.76 -1.09 2.47
N LEU A 54 -26.85 -2.32 1.96
CA LEU A 54 -28.12 -3.05 1.89
C LEU A 54 -28.73 -3.31 3.27
N LYS A 55 -27.88 -3.56 4.29
CA LYS A 55 -28.35 -3.87 5.65
C LYS A 55 -28.70 -2.62 6.47
N GLY A 56 -28.19 -1.45 6.10
CA GLY A 56 -28.42 -0.19 6.82
C GLY A 56 -29.72 0.53 6.46
N HIS A 57 -30.51 0.01 5.51
CA HIS A 57 -31.81 0.58 5.13
C HIS A 57 -32.98 0.10 6.02
N HIS A 58 -32.71 -0.47 7.19
CA HIS A 58 -33.68 -0.92 8.19
C HIS A 58 -33.29 -0.43 9.58
#